data_AF-A0A417IPW2-F1
#
_entry.id   AF-A0A417IPW2-F1
#
_cell.length_a   1.000
_cell.length_b   1.000
_cell.length_c   1.000
_cell.angle_alpha   90.00
_cell.angle_beta   90.00
_cell.angle_gamma   90.00
#
_symmetry.space_group_name_H-M   'P 1'
#
loop_
_entity.id
_entity.type
_entity.pdbx_description
1 polymer ?
#
loop_
_entity_poly.entity_id
_entity_poly.type
_entity_poly.pdbx_seq_one_letter_code
_entity_poly.pdbx_strand_id
1 'polypeptide(L)'
;MFQTLKNAWSMPELRKKMLYTLFIILIFRFGSCIPVPFIDTALLSQYFEQASVNGSMLGYLDMFTGGGLSRATIFAMSITPYINASIILQLLTVAIPALERMVKDGGEEGREKIASWTRYLGVLLGLLQGLSYYALLRNGFGGKTMLSNTGALAAVTIIVTFTAGTALIMWMGEHITQKGIGNGISIILFAGIVSRGPSLMRTLVNLFQTGTSGIVSGIAMIIVGLAIVVFIVYMSNAERRIPVQYAKRVVGRKMYGGQSTHLPIKVNASGVMPIIFASSILSLPQTISMFWHPESGSVGAHILNLFSQTSVFYIVLYALLILAFAYFYASIQFNPIEIANNLKKNGGFIPGFRPGKPTSDFITKALGKVTFVGALFLAVVALLPLIVGAVNSSLSNVALGGTSVIIVVGVALDTVKQMEAQMLMRHHKGFLE
;
A
#
# COMPACT_ATOMS: atom_id res chain seq x y z
N MET A 1 19.35 11.80 9.36
CA MET A 1 19.06 10.44 8.84
C MET A 1 20.18 9.43 9.15
N PHE A 2 21.42 9.62 8.69
CA PHE A 2 22.50 8.67 9.03
C PHE A 2 22.82 8.60 10.53
N GLN A 3 22.75 9.72 11.26
CA GLN A 3 22.87 9.73 12.72
C GLN A 3 21.71 8.99 13.41
N THR A 4 20.48 9.14 12.92
CA THR A 4 19.31 8.41 13.45
C THR A 4 19.44 6.90 13.23
N LEU A 5 19.93 6.46 12.07
CA LEU A 5 20.22 5.05 11.78
C LEU A 5 21.36 4.49 12.65
N LYS A 6 22.44 5.27 12.82
CA LYS A 6 23.56 4.89 13.71
C LYS A 6 23.10 4.77 15.17
N ASN A 7 22.27 5.71 15.63
CA ASN A 7 21.71 5.72 16.98
C ASN A 7 20.65 4.62 17.17
N ALA A 8 19.86 4.30 16.14
CA ALA A 8 18.95 3.15 16.19
C ALA A 8 19.72 1.82 16.26
N TRP A 9 20.85 1.73 15.55
CA TRP A 9 21.71 0.55 15.59
C TRP A 9 22.45 0.42 16.93
N SER A 10 22.83 1.51 17.59
CA SER A 10 23.48 1.44 18.91
C SER A 10 22.53 0.91 20.01
N MET A 11 21.22 1.10 19.85
CA MET A 11 20.22 0.61 20.81
C MET A 11 19.95 -0.90 20.64
N PRO A 12 20.16 -1.72 21.68
CA PRO A 12 20.05 -3.18 21.58
C PRO A 12 18.62 -3.66 21.25
N GLU A 13 17.59 -2.99 21.78
CA GLU A 13 16.17 -3.34 21.51
C GLU A 13 15.78 -3.05 20.07
N LEU A 14 16.07 -1.85 19.56
CA LEU A 14 15.80 -1.48 18.16
C LEU A 14 16.63 -2.34 17.20
N ARG A 15 17.89 -2.64 17.53
CA ARG A 15 18.71 -3.58 16.76
C ARG A 15 18.06 -4.95 16.68
N LYS A 16 17.57 -5.51 17.78
CA LYS A 16 16.88 -6.81 17.80
C LYS A 16 15.63 -6.79 16.92
N LYS A 17 14.83 -5.72 16.99
CA LYS A 17 13.65 -5.55 16.13
C LYS A 17 14.01 -5.43 14.65
N MET A 18 15.04 -4.64 14.30
CA MET A 18 15.53 -4.52 12.92
C MET A 18 16.04 -5.85 12.37
N LEU A 19 16.86 -6.57 13.14
CA LEU A 19 17.39 -7.87 12.75
C LEU A 19 16.26 -8.90 12.59
N TYR A 20 15.24 -8.85 13.45
CA TYR A 20 14.06 -9.71 13.32
C TYR A 20 13.27 -9.41 12.04
N THR A 21 13.00 -8.13 11.75
CA THR A 21 12.37 -7.73 10.48
C THR A 21 13.19 -8.17 9.27
N LEU A 22 14.51 -7.98 9.29
CA LEU A 22 15.42 -8.35 8.20
C LEU A 22 15.49 -9.88 8.01
N PHE A 23 15.46 -10.64 9.10
CA PHE A 23 15.40 -12.09 9.09
C PHE A 23 14.10 -12.60 8.44
N ILE A 24 12.95 -12.00 8.77
CA ILE A 24 11.67 -12.36 8.13
C ILE A 24 11.69 -11.99 6.64
N ILE A 25 12.23 -10.83 6.27
CA ILE A 25 12.38 -10.45 4.85
C ILE A 25 13.25 -11.47 4.10
N LEU A 26 14.32 -11.97 4.73
CA LEU A 26 15.18 -13.00 4.14
C LEU A 26 14.39 -14.30 3.90
N ILE A 27 13.61 -14.76 4.88
CA ILE A 27 12.72 -15.93 4.72
C ILE A 27 11.71 -15.70 3.59
N PHE A 28 11.11 -14.51 3.52
CA PHE A 28 10.16 -14.15 2.48
C PHE A 28 10.81 -14.26 1.10
N ARG A 29 12.03 -13.74 0.95
CA ARG A 29 12.79 -13.83 -0.30
C ARG A 29 13.19 -15.25 -0.66
N PHE A 30 13.56 -16.08 0.32
CA PHE A 30 13.86 -17.48 0.07
C PHE A 30 12.62 -18.22 -0.46
N GLY A 31 11.44 -18.01 0.13
CA GLY A 31 10.21 -18.62 -0.38
C GLY A 31 9.77 -18.07 -1.73
N SER A 32 10.11 -16.83 -2.09
CA SER A 32 9.95 -16.30 -3.46
C SER A 32 10.89 -16.94 -4.50
N CYS A 33 11.79 -17.83 -4.10
CA CYS A 33 12.63 -18.62 -5.01
C CYS A 33 12.14 -20.07 -5.15
N ILE A 34 11.19 -20.52 -4.33
CA ILE A 34 10.68 -21.88 -4.36
C ILE A 34 9.48 -21.93 -5.32
N PRO A 35 9.59 -22.61 -6.48
CA PRO A 35 8.47 -22.76 -7.40
C PRO A 35 7.46 -23.78 -6.87
N VAL A 36 6.20 -23.60 -7.23
CA VAL A 36 5.15 -24.58 -6.93
C VAL A 36 5.32 -25.82 -7.82
N PRO A 37 5.15 -27.04 -7.28
CA PRO A 37 5.22 -28.26 -8.08
C PRO A 37 4.22 -28.28 -9.24
N PHE A 38 4.54 -29.01 -10.31
CA PHE A 38 3.69 -29.25 -11.49
C PHE A 38 3.46 -28.07 -12.43
N ILE A 39 4.19 -26.95 -12.26
CA ILE A 39 4.12 -25.78 -13.14
C ILE A 39 5.43 -25.62 -13.92
N ASP A 40 5.35 -25.43 -15.23
CA ASP A 40 6.52 -25.09 -16.05
C ASP A 40 6.82 -23.59 -15.93
N THR A 41 7.77 -23.28 -15.05
CA THR A 41 8.19 -21.90 -14.79
C THR A 41 8.91 -21.23 -15.96
N ALA A 42 9.53 -22.00 -16.87
CA ALA A 42 10.26 -21.44 -18.00
C ALA A 42 9.28 -20.92 -19.06
N LEU A 43 8.28 -21.72 -19.42
CA LEU A 43 7.21 -21.29 -20.34
C LEU A 43 6.42 -20.12 -19.77
N LEU A 44 6.14 -20.14 -18.47
CA LEU A 44 5.46 -19.04 -17.81
C LEU A 44 6.29 -17.74 -17.83
N SER A 45 7.59 -17.82 -17.54
CA SER A 45 8.46 -16.65 -17.59
C SER A 45 8.57 -16.04 -18.99
N GLN A 46 8.65 -16.87 -20.03
CA GLN A 46 8.68 -16.40 -21.42
C GLN A 46 7.36 -15.72 -21.81
N TYR A 47 6.23 -16.30 -21.39
CA TYR A 47 4.93 -15.66 -21.62
C TYR A 47 4.82 -14.33 -20.88
N PHE A 48 5.26 -14.26 -19.63
CA PHE A 48 5.26 -13.00 -18.86
C PHE A 48 6.19 -11.95 -19.46
N GLU A 49 7.36 -12.32 -19.99
CA GLU A 49 8.23 -11.41 -20.73
C GLU A 49 7.52 -10.87 -21.98
N GLN A 50 6.84 -11.73 -22.73
CA GLN A 50 6.10 -11.34 -23.94
C GLN A 50 4.82 -10.53 -23.64
N ALA A 51 4.10 -10.86 -22.56
CA ALA A 51 2.89 -10.18 -22.10
C ALA A 51 3.16 -8.89 -21.32
N SER A 52 4.35 -8.74 -20.73
CA SER A 52 4.80 -7.52 -20.04
C SER A 52 4.98 -6.35 -21.00
N VAL A 53 5.23 -6.62 -22.29
CA VAL A 53 5.26 -5.60 -23.37
C VAL A 53 3.89 -4.91 -23.54
N ASN A 54 2.79 -5.54 -23.12
CA ASN A 54 1.42 -5.02 -23.34
C ASN A 54 0.79 -4.33 -22.12
N GLY A 55 1.56 -3.99 -21.06
CA GLY A 55 1.01 -3.25 -19.91
C GLY A 55 -0.16 -3.95 -19.21
N SER A 56 -0.19 -5.28 -19.24
CA SER A 56 -1.28 -6.07 -18.69
C SER A 56 -1.28 -6.06 -17.15
N MET A 57 -2.47 -6.17 -16.56
CA MET A 57 -2.66 -6.25 -15.10
C MET A 57 -1.86 -7.36 -14.43
N LEU A 58 -1.60 -8.45 -15.15
CA LEU A 58 -0.72 -9.51 -14.67
C LEU A 58 0.68 -8.99 -14.36
N GLY A 59 1.22 -8.06 -15.17
CA GLY A 59 2.49 -7.40 -14.88
C GLY A 59 2.46 -6.54 -13.62
N TYR A 60 1.33 -5.90 -13.33
CA TYR A 60 1.11 -5.12 -12.10
C TYR A 60 1.00 -6.02 -10.85
N LEU A 61 0.23 -7.10 -10.93
CA LEU A 61 0.15 -8.11 -9.86
C LEU A 61 1.52 -8.76 -9.63
N ASP A 62 2.25 -9.07 -10.70
CA ASP A 62 3.60 -9.63 -10.62
C ASP A 62 4.59 -8.64 -9.98
N MET A 63 4.38 -7.34 -10.15
CA MET A 63 5.17 -6.29 -9.51
C MET A 63 4.97 -6.23 -8.01
N PHE A 64 3.73 -6.29 -7.53
CA PHE A 64 3.44 -6.35 -6.10
C PHE A 64 3.87 -7.65 -5.44
N THR A 65 3.97 -8.73 -6.21
CA THR A 65 4.46 -10.02 -5.72
C THR A 65 5.98 -10.16 -5.85
N GLY A 66 6.68 -9.16 -6.40
CA GLY A 66 8.13 -9.16 -6.54
C GLY A 66 8.66 -10.21 -7.52
N GLY A 67 7.88 -10.57 -8.55
CA GLY A 67 8.22 -11.67 -9.47
C GLY A 67 7.69 -13.03 -9.03
N GLY A 68 6.84 -13.08 -8.01
CA GLY A 68 6.28 -14.33 -7.53
C GLY A 68 5.30 -14.97 -8.53
N LEU A 69 4.59 -14.15 -9.31
CA LEU A 69 3.58 -14.60 -10.27
C LEU A 69 4.21 -15.09 -11.58
N SER A 70 5.23 -14.40 -12.10
CA SER A 70 5.95 -14.82 -13.32
C SER A 70 6.76 -16.10 -13.14
N ARG A 71 7.17 -16.40 -11.90
CA ARG A 71 7.92 -17.61 -11.54
C ARG A 71 7.08 -18.71 -10.88
N ALA A 72 5.75 -18.50 -10.77
CA ALA A 72 4.83 -19.38 -10.06
C ALA A 72 5.38 -19.92 -8.72
N THR A 73 5.83 -19.00 -7.87
CA THR A 73 6.42 -19.34 -6.57
C THR A 73 5.36 -19.62 -5.51
N ILE A 74 5.73 -20.24 -4.39
CA ILE A 74 4.80 -20.45 -3.26
C ILE A 74 4.13 -19.12 -2.82
N PHE A 75 4.81 -18.00 -3.01
CA PHE A 75 4.35 -16.65 -2.68
C PHE A 75 3.77 -15.87 -3.87
N ALA A 76 3.32 -16.55 -4.93
CA ALA A 76 2.79 -15.91 -6.14
C ALA A 76 1.61 -14.98 -5.88
N MET A 77 0.77 -15.25 -4.87
CA MET A 77 -0.37 -14.41 -4.51
C MET A 77 0.03 -13.25 -3.55
N SER A 78 1.24 -13.29 -2.99
CA SER A 78 1.79 -12.31 -2.05
C SER A 78 0.81 -12.01 -0.90
N ILE A 79 0.78 -10.76 -0.44
CA ILE A 79 -0.08 -10.25 0.62
C ILE A 79 -1.43 -9.69 0.09
N THR A 80 -1.67 -9.76 -1.23
CA THR A 80 -2.85 -9.18 -1.90
C THR A 80 -4.18 -9.72 -1.34
N PRO A 81 -4.37 -11.04 -1.11
CA PRO A 81 -5.61 -11.55 -0.53
C PRO A 81 -5.91 -10.95 0.85
N TYR A 82 -4.88 -10.74 1.66
CA TYR A 82 -5.01 -10.13 2.97
C TYR A 82 -5.36 -8.64 2.86
N ILE A 83 -4.70 -7.90 1.96
CA ILE A 83 -5.03 -6.50 1.69
C ILE A 83 -6.51 -6.38 1.33
N ASN A 84 -6.99 -7.21 0.39
CA ASN A 84 -8.40 -7.22 0.00
C ASN A 84 -9.35 -7.55 1.17
N ALA A 85 -9.00 -8.54 1.99
CA ALA A 85 -9.79 -8.87 3.18
C ALA A 85 -9.85 -7.70 4.18
N SER A 86 -8.73 -7.01 4.40
CA SER A 86 -8.65 -5.87 5.31
C SER A 86 -9.49 -4.69 4.82
N ILE A 87 -9.52 -4.46 3.51
CA ILE A 87 -10.36 -3.44 2.85
C ILE A 87 -11.83 -3.76 3.04
N ILE A 88 -12.23 -5.00 2.75
CA ILE A 88 -13.63 -5.44 2.88
C ILE A 88 -14.09 -5.25 4.32
N LEU A 89 -13.31 -5.67 5.30
CA LEU A 89 -13.66 -5.51 6.71
C LEU A 89 -13.69 -4.05 7.14
N GLN A 90 -12.75 -3.22 6.68
CA GLN A 90 -12.74 -1.80 6.99
C GLN A 90 -13.96 -1.08 6.40
N LEU A 91 -14.40 -1.43 5.20
CA LEU A 91 -15.65 -0.92 4.61
C LEU A 91 -16.87 -1.43 5.38
N LEU A 92 -16.90 -2.71 5.75
CA LEU A 92 -18.00 -3.29 6.54
C LEU A 92 -18.11 -2.66 7.93
N THR A 93 -17.00 -2.26 8.57
CA THR A 93 -17.06 -1.56 9.87
C THR A 93 -17.78 -0.23 9.79
N VAL A 94 -17.77 0.43 8.63
CA VAL A 94 -18.46 1.70 8.43
C VAL A 94 -19.90 1.49 7.98
N ALA A 95 -20.13 0.46 7.15
CA ALA A 95 -21.47 0.13 6.66
C ALA A 95 -22.36 -0.48 7.76
N ILE A 96 -21.78 -1.19 8.72
CA ILE A 96 -22.50 -1.94 9.77
C ILE A 96 -22.22 -1.30 11.14
N PRO A 97 -23.19 -0.58 11.74
CA PRO A 97 -23.01 0.09 13.03
C PRO A 97 -22.63 -0.84 14.19
N ALA A 98 -23.03 -2.12 14.13
CA ALA A 98 -22.64 -3.11 15.13
C ALA A 98 -21.13 -3.38 15.12
N LEU A 99 -20.50 -3.40 13.94
CA LEU A 99 -19.05 -3.56 13.80
C LEU A 99 -18.32 -2.28 14.21
N GLU A 100 -18.87 -1.11 13.87
CA GLU A 100 -18.33 0.18 14.33
C GLU A 100 -18.28 0.25 15.86
N ARG A 101 -19.38 -0.09 16.54
CA ARG A 101 -19.47 -0.14 18.00
C ARG A 101 -18.50 -1.15 18.58
N MET A 102 -18.34 -2.32 17.97
CA MET A 102 -17.37 -3.31 18.43
C MET A 102 -15.94 -2.76 18.43
N VAL A 103 -15.55 -1.96 17.43
CA VAL A 103 -14.21 -1.33 17.38
C VAL A 103 -14.09 -0.17 18.36
N LYS A 104 -15.14 0.63 18.51
CA LYS A 104 -15.13 1.82 19.38
C LYS A 104 -15.25 1.47 20.86
N ASP A 105 -16.21 0.62 21.20
CA ASP A 105 -16.56 0.27 22.58
C ASP A 105 -15.69 -0.88 23.10
N GLY A 106 -15.29 -1.81 22.22
CA GLY A 106 -14.44 -2.96 22.56
C GLY A 106 -12.94 -2.67 22.64
N GLY A 107 -12.51 -1.43 22.34
CA GLY A 107 -11.13 -0.99 22.44
C GLY A 107 -10.14 -1.92 21.72
N GLU A 108 -9.18 -2.47 22.47
CA GLU A 108 -8.14 -3.37 21.97
C GLU A 108 -8.73 -4.73 21.54
N GLU A 109 -9.58 -5.35 22.36
CA GLU A 109 -10.21 -6.65 22.07
C GLU A 109 -11.08 -6.60 20.82
N GLY A 110 -11.81 -5.49 20.61
CA GLY A 110 -12.60 -5.26 19.41
C GLY A 110 -11.76 -5.24 18.14
N ARG A 111 -10.59 -4.59 18.19
CA ARG A 111 -9.64 -4.54 17.08
C ARG A 111 -9.01 -5.90 16.80
N GLU A 112 -8.68 -6.68 17.83
CA GLU A 112 -8.16 -8.04 17.67
C GLU A 112 -9.18 -9.01 17.05
N LYS A 113 -10.48 -8.87 17.37
CA LYS A 113 -11.55 -9.64 16.73
C LYS A 113 -11.65 -9.33 15.23
N ILE A 114 -11.61 -8.06 14.86
CA ILE A 114 -11.61 -7.66 13.44
C ILE A 114 -10.36 -8.15 12.72
N ALA A 115 -9.19 -8.07 13.35
CA ALA A 115 -7.97 -8.63 12.80
C ALA A 115 -8.12 -10.14 12.55
N SER A 116 -8.73 -10.87 13.50
CA SER A 116 -8.98 -12.30 13.36
C SER A 116 -9.93 -12.63 12.21
N TRP A 117 -11.02 -11.87 12.04
CA TRP A 117 -11.91 -12.05 10.89
C TRP A 117 -11.24 -11.69 9.56
N THR A 118 -10.39 -10.67 9.57
CA THR A 118 -9.57 -10.29 8.42
C THR A 118 -8.63 -11.43 8.02
N ARG A 119 -8.04 -12.15 8.98
CA ARG A 119 -7.24 -13.35 8.71
C ARG A 119 -8.04 -14.46 8.04
N TYR A 120 -9.21 -14.80 8.60
CA TYR A 120 -10.05 -15.86 8.04
C TYR A 120 -10.53 -15.52 6.62
N LEU A 121 -10.95 -14.28 6.41
CA LEU A 121 -11.34 -13.80 5.09
C LEU A 121 -10.15 -13.78 4.13
N GLY A 122 -8.97 -13.39 4.59
CA GLY A 122 -7.74 -13.37 3.79
C GLY A 122 -7.34 -14.75 3.29
N VAL A 123 -7.45 -15.79 4.15
CA VAL A 123 -7.19 -17.18 3.75
C VAL A 123 -8.25 -17.67 2.76
N LEU A 124 -9.52 -17.34 2.98
CA LEU A 124 -10.61 -17.69 2.06
C LEU A 124 -10.41 -17.06 0.68
N LEU A 125 -10.07 -15.77 0.64
CA LEU A 125 -9.74 -15.07 -0.60
C LEU A 125 -8.48 -15.63 -1.25
N GLY A 126 -7.49 -16.03 -0.46
CA GLY A 126 -6.27 -16.69 -0.96
C GLY A 126 -6.59 -18.03 -1.63
N LEU A 127 -7.53 -18.80 -1.08
CA LEU A 127 -8.01 -20.04 -1.68
C LEU A 127 -8.73 -19.78 -2.99
N LEU A 128 -9.65 -18.81 -3.03
CA LEU A 128 -10.35 -18.41 -4.25
C LEU A 128 -9.39 -17.89 -5.33
N GLN A 129 -8.41 -17.07 -4.94
CA GLN A 129 -7.42 -16.53 -5.87
C GLN A 129 -6.46 -17.61 -6.37
N GLY A 130 -6.07 -18.55 -5.51
CA GLY A 130 -5.28 -19.74 -5.88
C GLY A 130 -6.03 -20.65 -6.87
N LEU A 131 -7.34 -20.86 -6.67
CA LEU A 131 -8.21 -21.53 -7.65
C LEU A 131 -8.26 -20.79 -8.98
N SER A 132 -8.39 -19.46 -8.94
CA SER A 132 -8.42 -18.60 -10.13
C SER A 132 -7.15 -18.79 -10.96
N TYR A 133 -6.00 -18.73 -10.28
CA TYR A 133 -4.71 -18.80 -10.92
C TYR A 133 -4.42 -20.19 -11.47
N TYR A 134 -4.82 -21.25 -10.75
CA TYR A 134 -4.77 -22.61 -11.27
C TYR A 134 -5.64 -22.79 -12.53
N ALA A 135 -6.88 -22.27 -12.53
CA ALA A 135 -7.77 -22.33 -13.70
C ALA A 135 -7.17 -21.61 -14.91
N LEU A 136 -6.53 -20.46 -14.70
CA LEU A 136 -5.78 -19.73 -15.71
C LEU A 136 -4.65 -20.56 -16.31
N LEU A 137 -3.80 -21.14 -15.46
CA LEU A 137 -2.67 -21.96 -15.90
C LEU A 137 -3.15 -23.19 -16.69
N ARG A 138 -4.29 -23.77 -16.29
CA ARG A 138 -4.90 -24.94 -16.93
C ARG A 138 -5.48 -24.62 -18.30
N ASN A 139 -6.28 -23.56 -18.39
CA ASN A 139 -6.91 -23.11 -19.64
C ASN A 139 -5.89 -22.53 -20.62
N GLY A 140 -4.69 -22.20 -20.13
CA GLY A 140 -3.54 -21.82 -20.92
C GLY A 140 -3.60 -20.37 -21.37
N PHE A 141 -2.46 -19.69 -21.23
CA PHE A 141 -2.25 -18.37 -21.81
C PHE A 141 -2.05 -18.51 -23.33
N GLY A 142 -3.15 -18.49 -24.09
CA GLY A 142 -3.11 -18.70 -25.56
C GLY A 142 -3.12 -20.18 -25.99
N GLY A 143 -3.79 -21.06 -25.24
CA GLY A 143 -4.09 -22.44 -25.68
C GLY A 143 -3.00 -23.48 -25.40
N LYS A 144 -1.92 -23.13 -24.69
CA LYS A 144 -0.94 -24.09 -24.16
C LYS A 144 -1.07 -24.21 -22.64
N THR A 145 -1.33 -25.43 -22.17
CA THR A 145 -1.36 -25.72 -20.72
C THR A 145 0.03 -25.55 -20.13
N MET A 146 0.16 -24.68 -19.14
CA MET A 146 1.43 -24.40 -18.45
C MET A 146 1.71 -25.37 -17.29
N LEU A 147 0.92 -26.45 -17.22
CA LEU A 147 1.05 -27.51 -16.23
C LEU A 147 1.68 -28.75 -16.84
N SER A 148 2.61 -29.34 -16.10
CA SER A 148 3.22 -30.63 -16.46
C SER A 148 2.26 -31.80 -16.21
N ASN A 149 1.23 -31.63 -15.36
CA ASN A 149 0.22 -32.64 -15.08
C ASN A 149 -1.13 -31.98 -14.71
N THR A 150 -2.23 -32.42 -15.32
CA THR A 150 -3.59 -31.90 -15.11
C THR A 150 -4.43 -32.73 -14.14
N GLY A 151 -3.85 -33.75 -13.51
CA GLY A 151 -4.54 -34.61 -12.54
C GLY A 151 -5.10 -33.83 -11.35
N ALA A 152 -6.22 -34.31 -10.79
CA ALA A 152 -6.88 -33.68 -9.64
C ALA A 152 -5.95 -33.51 -8.42
N LEU A 153 -5.00 -34.43 -8.24
CA LEU A 153 -3.99 -34.35 -7.17
C LEU A 153 -2.99 -33.20 -7.38
N ALA A 154 -2.60 -32.93 -8.64
CA ALA A 154 -1.76 -31.77 -8.97
C ALA A 154 -2.54 -30.46 -8.73
N ALA A 155 -3.82 -30.41 -9.09
CA ALA A 155 -4.69 -29.27 -8.83
C ALA A 155 -4.77 -28.92 -7.34
N VAL A 156 -5.12 -29.91 -6.51
CA VAL A 156 -5.23 -29.73 -5.05
C VAL A 156 -3.88 -29.31 -4.46
N THR A 157 -2.78 -29.92 -4.89
CA THR A 157 -1.43 -29.56 -4.43
C THR A 157 -1.10 -28.10 -4.73
N ILE A 158 -1.38 -27.62 -5.95
CA ILE A 158 -1.14 -26.24 -6.36
C ILE A 158 -1.98 -25.26 -5.53
N ILE A 159 -3.28 -25.52 -5.39
CA ILE A 159 -4.21 -24.65 -4.65
C ILE A 159 -3.82 -24.55 -3.17
N VAL A 160 -3.53 -25.69 -2.54
CA VAL A 160 -3.10 -25.74 -1.14
C VAL A 160 -1.76 -25.04 -0.96
N THR A 161 -0.82 -25.18 -1.90
CA THR A 161 0.49 -24.52 -1.84
C THR A 161 0.35 -22.99 -1.90
N PHE A 162 -0.46 -22.44 -2.82
CA PHE A 162 -0.70 -21.00 -2.87
C PHE A 162 -1.44 -20.46 -1.65
N THR A 163 -2.41 -21.22 -1.15
CA THR A 163 -3.19 -20.85 0.05
C THR A 163 -2.29 -20.85 1.28
N ALA A 164 -1.49 -21.91 1.46
CA ALA A 164 -0.51 -22.03 2.54
C ALA A 164 0.57 -20.95 2.45
N GLY A 165 1.06 -20.64 1.25
CA GLY A 165 1.99 -19.55 1.00
C GLY A 165 1.42 -18.20 1.44
N THR A 166 0.19 -17.89 1.04
CA THR A 166 -0.51 -16.66 1.44
C THR A 166 -0.68 -16.58 2.97
N ALA A 167 -1.12 -17.67 3.60
CA ALA A 167 -1.30 -17.73 5.05
C ALA A 167 0.03 -17.53 5.80
N LEU A 168 1.13 -18.10 5.28
CA LEU A 168 2.46 -17.94 5.84
C LEU A 168 2.97 -16.50 5.72
N ILE A 169 2.77 -15.84 4.57
CA ILE A 169 3.13 -14.41 4.40
C ILE A 169 2.33 -13.53 5.37
N MET A 170 1.03 -13.78 5.50
CA MET A 170 0.17 -13.08 6.46
C MET A 170 0.71 -13.24 7.89
N TRP A 171 1.00 -14.47 8.30
CA TRP A 171 1.58 -14.77 9.60
C TRP A 171 2.91 -14.04 9.81
N MET A 172 3.81 -14.05 8.82
CA MET A 172 5.08 -13.30 8.85
C MET A 172 4.86 -11.79 9.01
N GLY A 173 3.86 -11.23 8.32
CA GLY A 173 3.50 -9.80 8.43
C GLY A 173 3.02 -9.43 9.83
N GLU A 174 2.22 -10.28 10.47
CA GLU A 174 1.79 -10.06 11.86
C GLU A 174 2.97 -10.13 12.83
N HIS A 175 3.89 -11.08 12.65
CA HIS A 175 5.10 -11.17 13.49
C HIS A 175 6.02 -9.97 13.34
N ILE A 176 6.21 -9.43 12.13
CA ILE A 176 6.95 -8.17 11.95
C ILE A 176 6.25 -7.03 12.70
N THR A 177 4.93 -6.97 12.66
CA THR A 177 4.18 -5.89 13.34
C THR A 177 4.30 -5.97 14.86
N GLN A 178 4.31 -7.18 15.44
CA GLN A 178 4.41 -7.39 16.88
C GLN A 178 5.85 -7.26 17.42
N LYS A 179 6.82 -7.86 16.73
CA LYS A 179 8.20 -8.03 17.22
C LYS A 179 9.24 -7.25 16.42
N GLY A 180 8.88 -6.75 15.25
CA GLY A 180 9.75 -5.98 14.37
C GLY A 180 9.53 -4.47 14.50
N ILE A 181 9.93 -3.76 13.45
CA ILE A 181 9.72 -2.33 13.27
C ILE A 181 8.72 -2.12 12.14
N GLY A 182 7.82 -1.15 12.27
CA GLY A 182 6.90 -0.79 11.20
C GLY A 182 5.62 -1.63 11.17
N ASN A 183 4.83 -1.44 10.11
CA ASN A 183 3.74 -2.33 9.77
C ASN A 183 4.30 -3.47 8.87
N GLY A 184 4.16 -4.71 9.32
CA GLY A 184 4.76 -5.85 8.65
C GLY A 184 4.22 -6.12 7.26
N ILE A 185 2.92 -5.89 7.02
CA ILE A 185 2.31 -6.03 5.70
C ILE A 185 2.91 -5.02 4.73
N SER A 186 3.02 -3.77 5.17
CA SER A 186 3.65 -2.71 4.40
C SER A 186 5.11 -3.00 4.09
N ILE A 187 5.85 -3.57 5.04
CA ILE A 187 7.26 -3.93 4.87
C ILE A 187 7.45 -5.12 3.92
N ILE A 188 6.59 -6.13 3.96
CA ILE A 188 6.62 -7.25 3.01
C ILE A 188 6.37 -6.73 1.60
N LEU A 189 5.37 -5.87 1.43
CA LEU A 189 5.06 -5.27 0.13
C LEU A 189 6.21 -4.36 -0.36
N PHE A 190 6.81 -3.56 0.54
CA PHE A 190 8.02 -2.79 0.26
C PHE A 190 9.17 -3.70 -0.21
N ALA A 191 9.42 -4.81 0.49
CA ALA A 191 10.46 -5.76 0.13
C ALA A 191 10.18 -6.42 -1.23
N GLY A 192 8.91 -6.74 -1.53
CA GLY A 192 8.48 -7.24 -2.82
C GLY A 192 8.80 -6.29 -3.96
N ILE A 193 8.43 -5.02 -3.84
CA ILE A 193 8.68 -4.00 -4.88
C ILE A 193 10.18 -3.73 -5.04
N VAL A 194 10.90 -3.49 -3.93
CA VAL A 194 12.34 -3.16 -3.96
C VAL A 194 13.19 -4.30 -4.52
N SER A 195 12.74 -5.56 -4.37
CA SER A 195 13.44 -6.72 -4.94
C SER A 195 13.55 -6.72 -6.46
N ARG A 196 12.72 -5.93 -7.16
CA ARG A 196 12.80 -5.71 -8.62
C ARG A 196 13.74 -4.58 -9.02
N GLY A 197 14.30 -3.85 -8.07
CA GLY A 197 15.31 -2.82 -8.31
C GLY A 197 16.48 -3.32 -9.18
N PRO A 198 17.09 -4.48 -8.90
CA PRO A 198 18.18 -5.02 -9.71
C PRO A 198 17.80 -5.36 -11.15
N SER A 199 16.57 -5.83 -11.42
CA SER A 199 16.09 -6.03 -12.80
C SER A 199 15.85 -4.71 -13.51
N LEU A 200 15.28 -3.71 -12.83
CA LEU A 200 15.11 -2.36 -13.39
C LEU A 200 16.45 -1.71 -13.74
N MET A 201 17.47 -1.89 -12.89
CA MET A 201 18.83 -1.41 -13.18
C MET A 201 19.44 -2.09 -14.42
N ARG A 202 19.23 -3.40 -14.59
CA ARG A 202 19.69 -4.11 -15.80
C ARG A 202 18.96 -3.61 -17.06
N THR A 203 17.65 -3.40 -16.99
CA THR A 203 16.90 -2.81 -18.10
C THR A 203 17.40 -1.41 -18.44
N LEU A 204 17.71 -0.60 -17.43
CA LEU A 204 18.25 0.74 -17.59
C LEU A 204 19.64 0.70 -18.27
N VAL A 205 20.53 -0.18 -17.83
CA VAL A 205 21.86 -0.38 -18.45
C VAL A 205 21.72 -0.85 -19.90
N ASN A 206 20.79 -1.77 -20.19
CA ASN A 206 20.53 -2.23 -21.56
C ASN A 206 19.99 -1.09 -22.45
N LEU A 207 19.13 -0.22 -21.91
CA LEU A 207 18.65 0.97 -22.61
C LEU A 207 19.81 1.90 -22.98
N PHE A 208 20.77 2.11 -22.08
CA PHE A 208 21.98 2.89 -22.38
C PHE A 208 22.86 2.25 -23.47
N GLN A 209 22.79 0.93 -23.67
CA GLN A 209 23.56 0.22 -24.69
C GLN A 209 22.86 0.19 -26.08
N THR A 210 21.54 0.36 -26.14
CA THR A 210 20.74 0.34 -27.38
C THR A 210 20.78 1.61 -28.26
N GLY A 211 21.77 2.50 -28.05
CA GLY A 211 22.01 3.69 -28.89
C GLY A 211 21.38 4.99 -28.38
N THR A 212 21.39 6.05 -29.21
CA THR A 212 21.08 7.44 -28.81
C THR A 212 19.67 7.64 -28.25
N SER A 213 18.66 6.94 -28.77
CA SER A 213 17.28 6.99 -28.26
C SER A 213 17.14 6.31 -26.88
N GLY A 214 17.93 5.26 -26.63
CA GLY A 214 17.98 4.56 -25.35
C GLY A 214 18.65 5.38 -24.23
N ILE A 215 19.66 6.17 -24.57
CA ILE A 215 20.33 7.09 -23.62
C ILE A 215 19.38 8.22 -23.19
N VAL A 216 18.67 8.84 -24.15
CA VAL A 216 17.72 9.92 -23.85
C VAL A 216 16.56 9.42 -22.99
N SER A 217 16.00 8.24 -23.31
CA SER A 217 14.92 7.63 -22.53
C SER A 217 15.38 7.18 -21.14
N GLY A 218 16.60 6.64 -21.01
CA GLY A 218 17.20 6.27 -19.73
C GLY A 218 17.42 7.46 -18.79
N ILE A 219 17.95 8.57 -19.31
CA ILE A 219 18.12 9.82 -18.53
C ILE A 219 16.76 10.41 -18.15
N ALA A 220 15.80 10.46 -19.08
CA ALA A 220 14.45 10.94 -18.80
C ALA A 220 13.77 10.13 -17.70
N MET A 221 13.92 8.79 -17.71
CA MET A 221 13.38 7.91 -16.67
C MET A 221 13.96 8.22 -15.29
N ILE A 222 15.27 8.45 -15.17
CA ILE A 222 15.91 8.80 -13.88
C ILE A 222 15.40 10.15 -13.38
N ILE A 223 15.35 11.17 -14.25
CA ILE A 223 14.92 12.52 -13.89
C ILE A 223 13.46 12.49 -13.42
N VAL A 224 12.57 11.85 -14.18
CA VAL A 224 11.15 11.73 -13.82
C VAL A 224 10.98 10.94 -12.52
N GLY A 225 11.68 9.82 -12.36
CA GLY A 225 11.63 9.02 -11.14
C GLY A 225 12.09 9.82 -9.91
N LEU A 226 13.19 10.55 -10.01
CA LEU A 226 13.72 11.36 -8.92
C LEU A 226 12.80 12.55 -8.60
N ALA A 227 12.27 13.22 -9.63
CA ALA A 227 11.28 14.29 -9.46
C ALA A 227 10.03 13.81 -8.72
N ILE A 228 9.51 12.63 -9.08
CA ILE A 228 8.37 12.00 -8.40
C ILE A 228 8.71 11.72 -6.92
N VAL A 229 9.87 11.16 -6.62
CA VAL A 229 10.29 10.87 -5.23
C VAL A 229 10.38 12.16 -4.41
N VAL A 230 11.04 13.20 -4.93
CA VAL A 230 11.16 14.49 -4.24
C VAL A 230 9.78 15.10 -3.99
N PHE A 231 8.90 15.05 -5.00
CA PHE A 231 7.55 15.56 -4.90
C PHE A 231 6.72 14.80 -3.85
N ILE A 232 6.83 13.47 -3.78
CA ILE A 232 6.16 12.65 -2.76
C ILE A 232 6.67 13.00 -1.36
N VAL A 233 7.99 13.11 -1.17
CA VAL A 233 8.58 13.42 0.15
C VAL A 233 8.17 14.80 0.62
N TYR A 234 8.21 15.79 -0.27
CA TYR A 234 7.79 17.16 0.03
C TYR A 234 6.32 17.20 0.47
N MET A 235 5.43 16.54 -0.30
CA MET A 235 4.01 16.57 -0.01
C MET A 235 3.61 15.70 1.19
N SER A 236 4.32 14.60 1.44
CA SER A 236 4.09 13.73 2.61
C SER A 236 4.48 14.41 3.93
N ASN A 237 5.46 15.32 3.90
CA ASN A 237 5.86 16.10 5.08
C ASN A 237 5.13 17.44 5.19
N ALA A 238 4.32 17.82 4.20
CA ALA A 238 3.50 19.01 4.28
C ALA A 238 2.38 18.85 5.33
N GLU A 239 2.25 19.84 6.20
CA GLU A 239 1.22 19.88 7.23
C GLU A 239 0.59 21.28 7.33
N ARG A 240 -0.71 21.30 7.59
CA ARG A 240 -1.45 22.49 7.96
C ARG A 240 -1.52 22.57 9.47
N ARG A 241 -0.85 23.57 10.05
CA ARG A 241 -0.86 23.81 11.50
C ARG A 241 -2.06 24.66 11.89
N ILE A 242 -2.99 24.09 12.65
CA ILE A 242 -4.11 24.84 13.24
C ILE A 242 -3.70 25.30 14.64
N PRO A 243 -3.62 26.60 14.94
CA PRO A 243 -3.23 27.07 16.26
C PRO A 243 -4.31 26.70 17.30
N VAL A 244 -3.85 26.19 18.44
CA VAL A 244 -4.69 25.85 19.60
C VAL A 244 -4.11 26.55 20.81
N GLN A 245 -4.99 27.13 21.62
CA GLN A 245 -4.63 27.72 22.90
C GLN A 245 -5.25 26.91 24.02
N TYR A 246 -4.44 26.54 25.00
CA TYR A 246 -4.93 25.96 26.25
C TYR A 246 -5.26 27.07 27.24
N ALA A 247 -6.40 26.91 27.92
CA ALA A 247 -6.84 27.85 28.94
C ALA A 247 -5.76 28.03 30.02
N LYS A 248 -5.50 29.29 30.34
CA LYS A 248 -4.54 29.68 31.38
C LYS A 248 -5.13 29.37 32.75
N ARG A 249 -4.34 28.76 33.64
CA ARG A 249 -4.74 28.61 35.05
C ARG A 249 -3.99 29.66 35.85
N VAL A 250 -4.69 30.67 36.34
CA VAL A 250 -4.11 31.66 37.26
C VAL A 250 -4.10 31.04 38.64
N VAL A 251 -2.92 30.86 39.23
CA VAL A 251 -2.76 30.41 40.63
C VAL A 251 -1.94 31.48 41.35
N GLY A 252 -2.60 32.24 42.24
CA GLY A 252 -2.00 33.38 42.92
C GLY A 252 -1.72 34.57 41.98
N ARG A 253 -0.54 35.22 42.11
CA ARG A 253 -0.10 36.33 41.23
C ARG A 253 0.71 35.87 40.01
N LYS A 254 0.94 34.56 39.85
CA LYS A 254 1.72 34.00 38.73
C LYS A 254 0.80 33.29 37.75
N MET A 255 0.94 33.65 36.47
CA MET A 255 0.21 33.03 35.38
C MET A 255 0.90 31.71 35.02
N TYR A 256 0.25 30.57 35.26
CA TYR A 256 0.72 29.26 34.84
C TYR A 256 -0.06 28.79 33.61
N GLY A 257 0.66 28.32 32.59
CA GLY A 257 0.07 27.85 31.34
C GLY A 257 -0.28 28.96 30.35
N GLY A 258 -0.92 28.57 29.25
CA GLY A 258 -1.16 29.43 28.09
C GLY A 258 -0.14 29.29 26.97
N GLN A 259 0.53 28.14 26.86
CA GLN A 259 1.39 27.87 25.72
C GLN A 259 0.51 27.69 24.48
N SER A 260 0.77 28.48 23.43
CA SER A 260 0.20 28.23 22.12
C SER A 260 0.81 26.94 21.58
N THR A 261 -0.05 25.99 21.22
CA THR A 261 0.35 24.83 20.44
C THR A 261 -0.31 24.90 19.07
N HIS A 262 -0.03 23.90 18.25
CA HIS A 262 -0.77 23.68 17.02
C HIS A 262 -1.21 22.22 16.93
N LEU A 263 -2.37 22.02 16.33
CA LEU A 263 -2.82 20.72 15.85
C LEU A 263 -2.33 20.56 14.41
N PRO A 264 -1.34 19.69 14.14
CA PRO A 264 -0.87 19.44 12.78
C PRO A 264 -1.86 18.54 12.03
N ILE A 265 -2.38 19.03 10.90
CA ILE A 265 -3.14 18.23 9.94
C ILE A 265 -2.24 17.96 8.74
N LYS A 266 -1.78 16.73 8.58
CA LYS A 266 -0.95 16.34 7.43
C LYS A 266 -1.75 16.41 6.13
N VAL A 267 -1.11 16.85 5.05
CA VAL A 267 -1.71 16.89 3.71
C VAL A 267 -2.02 15.47 3.22
N ASN A 268 -1.09 14.54 3.44
CA ASN A 268 -1.32 13.12 3.23
C ASN A 268 -1.47 12.36 4.55
N ALA A 269 -2.62 12.56 5.20
CA ALA A 269 -3.03 11.82 6.38
C ALA A 269 -3.21 10.31 6.12
N SER A 270 -3.58 9.95 4.89
CA SER A 270 -4.00 8.60 4.50
C SER A 270 -2.84 7.70 4.05
N GLY A 271 -1.63 8.26 3.98
CA GLY A 271 -0.46 7.55 3.48
C GLY A 271 -0.67 7.05 2.05
N VAL A 272 -0.49 5.75 1.84
CA VAL A 272 -0.62 5.11 0.52
C VAL A 272 -1.92 4.28 0.41
N MET A 273 -2.70 4.18 1.49
CA MET A 273 -3.89 3.32 1.56
C MET A 273 -4.93 3.63 0.47
N PRO A 274 -5.29 4.90 0.15
CA PRO A 274 -6.29 5.18 -0.88
C PRO A 274 -5.94 4.63 -2.27
N ILE A 275 -4.65 4.66 -2.62
CA ILE A 275 -4.15 4.14 -3.90
C ILE A 275 -4.26 2.61 -3.93
N ILE A 276 -3.88 1.96 -2.83
CA ILE A 276 -3.99 0.50 -2.68
C ILE A 276 -5.47 0.07 -2.77
N PHE A 277 -6.39 0.84 -2.18
CA PHE A 277 -7.81 0.52 -2.21
C PHE A 277 -8.40 0.69 -3.61
N ALA A 278 -8.09 1.79 -4.27
CA ALA A 278 -8.54 2.05 -5.64
C ALA A 278 -8.00 0.98 -6.62
N SER A 279 -6.72 0.62 -6.53
CA SER A 279 -6.11 -0.42 -7.38
C SER A 279 -6.67 -1.81 -7.10
N SER A 280 -6.95 -2.14 -5.83
CA SER A 280 -7.55 -3.42 -5.44
C SER A 280 -8.96 -3.58 -6.01
N ILE A 281 -9.79 -2.54 -5.98
CA ILE A 281 -11.15 -2.61 -6.55
C ILE A 281 -11.09 -2.71 -8.08
N LEU A 282 -10.23 -1.93 -8.72
CA LEU A 282 -10.03 -2.00 -10.17
C LEU A 282 -9.41 -3.33 -10.63
N SER A 283 -8.78 -4.08 -9.73
CA SER A 283 -8.28 -5.42 -10.02
C SER A 283 -9.39 -6.48 -10.14
N LEU A 284 -10.57 -6.24 -9.56
CA LEU A 284 -11.64 -7.26 -9.48
C LEU A 284 -12.17 -7.67 -10.87
N PRO A 285 -12.55 -6.75 -11.79
CA PRO A 285 -13.04 -7.14 -13.11
C PRO A 285 -12.01 -7.93 -13.90
N GLN A 286 -10.73 -7.54 -13.80
CA GLN A 286 -9.64 -8.24 -14.46
C GLN A 286 -9.37 -9.61 -13.82
N THR A 287 -9.56 -9.75 -12.51
CA THR A 287 -9.52 -11.06 -11.86
C THR A 287 -10.69 -11.94 -12.33
N ILE A 288 -11.88 -11.38 -12.56
CA ILE A 288 -13.01 -12.12 -13.12
C ILE A 288 -12.73 -12.59 -14.55
N SER A 289 -12.03 -11.79 -15.37
CA SER A 289 -11.60 -12.26 -16.70
C SER A 289 -10.63 -13.42 -16.69
N MET A 290 -9.97 -13.68 -15.56
CA MET A 290 -9.14 -14.87 -15.41
C MET A 290 -10.00 -16.15 -15.37
N PHE A 291 -11.24 -16.05 -14.91
CA PHE A 291 -12.17 -17.18 -14.83
C PHE A 291 -12.99 -17.37 -16.11
N TRP A 292 -13.38 -16.27 -16.73
CA TRP A 292 -14.22 -16.28 -17.93
C TRP A 292 -13.51 -15.49 -19.03
N HIS A 293 -13.23 -16.15 -20.15
CA HIS A 293 -12.76 -15.53 -21.39
C HIS A 293 -13.96 -15.36 -22.32
N PRO A 294 -14.63 -14.20 -22.36
CA PRO A 294 -15.70 -13.96 -23.31
C PRO A 294 -15.13 -13.95 -24.74
N GLU A 295 -15.88 -14.47 -25.72
CA GLU A 295 -15.45 -14.40 -27.12
C GLU A 295 -15.22 -12.95 -27.56
N SER A 296 -14.21 -12.76 -28.41
CA SER A 296 -13.80 -11.48 -28.99
C SER A 296 -14.99 -10.83 -29.73
N GLY A 297 -15.55 -9.76 -29.16
CA GLY A 297 -16.71 -9.04 -29.70
C GLY A 297 -17.97 -9.08 -28.82
N SER A 298 -17.98 -9.88 -27.76
CA SER A 298 -19.06 -9.87 -26.77
C SER A 298 -18.99 -8.62 -25.87
N VAL A 299 -20.14 -8.26 -25.27
CA VAL A 299 -20.23 -7.18 -24.26
C VAL A 299 -19.21 -7.39 -23.13
N GLY A 300 -18.94 -8.65 -22.76
CA GLY A 300 -17.91 -9.01 -21.78
C GLY A 300 -16.51 -8.59 -22.22
N ALA A 301 -16.11 -8.85 -23.47
CA ALA A 301 -14.81 -8.44 -23.99
C ALA A 301 -14.67 -6.90 -24.08
N HIS A 302 -15.75 -6.18 -24.40
CA HIS A 302 -15.75 -4.72 -24.38
C HIS A 302 -15.62 -4.15 -22.96
N ILE A 303 -16.32 -4.71 -21.98
CA ILE A 303 -16.15 -4.33 -20.56
C ILE A 303 -14.70 -4.55 -20.13
N LEU A 304 -14.11 -5.71 -20.44
CA LEU A 304 -12.73 -6.01 -20.06
C LEU A 304 -11.70 -5.08 -20.72
N ASN A 305 -11.93 -4.68 -21.97
CA ASN A 305 -11.09 -3.69 -22.64
C ASN A 305 -11.23 -2.29 -22.03
N LEU A 306 -12.42 -1.89 -21.55
CA LEU A 306 -12.62 -0.63 -20.84
C LEU A 306 -11.84 -0.58 -19.51
N PHE A 307 -11.68 -1.73 -18.85
CA PHE A 307 -10.89 -1.89 -17.62
C PHE A 307 -9.40 -2.17 -17.88
N SER A 308 -8.91 -2.08 -19.13
CA SER A 308 -7.48 -2.13 -19.42
C SER A 308 -6.78 -0.85 -18.94
N GLN A 309 -5.55 -0.98 -18.42
CA GLN A 309 -4.78 0.14 -17.87
C GLN A 309 -4.40 1.20 -18.93
N THR A 310 -4.44 0.83 -20.21
CA THR A 310 -4.21 1.75 -21.34
C THR A 310 -5.45 2.58 -21.68
N SER A 311 -6.64 2.19 -21.21
CA SER A 311 -7.88 2.89 -21.51
C SER A 311 -8.00 4.20 -20.73
N VAL A 312 -8.42 5.26 -21.41
CA VAL A 312 -8.74 6.56 -20.78
C VAL A 312 -9.82 6.38 -19.71
N PHE A 313 -10.77 5.46 -19.92
CA PHE A 313 -11.81 5.16 -18.94
C PHE A 313 -11.24 4.63 -17.63
N TYR A 314 -10.29 3.68 -17.70
CA TYR A 314 -9.62 3.16 -16.51
C TYR A 314 -8.87 4.26 -15.75
N ILE A 315 -8.14 5.12 -16.47
CA ILE A 315 -7.37 6.23 -15.89
C ILE A 315 -8.30 7.21 -15.15
N VAL A 316 -9.43 7.59 -15.76
CA VAL A 316 -10.41 8.52 -15.15
C VAL A 316 -11.10 7.87 -13.95
N LEU A 317 -11.53 6.61 -14.08
CA LEU A 317 -12.16 5.88 -12.98
C LEU A 317 -11.19 5.68 -11.81
N TYR A 318 -9.92 5.39 -12.09
CA TYR A 318 -8.87 5.28 -11.08
C TYR A 318 -8.64 6.60 -10.35
N ALA A 319 -8.59 7.72 -11.08
CA ALA A 319 -8.50 9.06 -10.50
C ALA A 319 -9.66 9.34 -9.54
N LEU A 320 -10.89 9.05 -9.96
CA LEU A 320 -12.11 9.27 -9.17
C LEU A 320 -12.11 8.40 -7.92
N LEU A 321 -11.76 7.11 -8.04
CA LEU A 321 -11.66 6.21 -6.90
C LEU A 321 -10.58 6.65 -5.92
N ILE A 322 -9.40 7.10 -6.39
CA ILE A 322 -8.36 7.65 -5.51
C ILE A 322 -8.90 8.85 -4.73
N LEU A 323 -9.60 9.79 -5.41
CA LEU A 323 -10.21 10.93 -4.73
C LEU A 323 -11.24 10.49 -3.68
N ALA A 324 -12.17 9.61 -4.05
CA ALA A 324 -13.20 9.11 -3.16
C ALA A 324 -12.60 8.40 -1.93
N PHE A 325 -11.65 7.49 -2.12
CA PHE A 325 -11.00 6.78 -1.02
C PHE A 325 -10.10 7.66 -0.17
N ALA A 326 -9.46 8.68 -0.75
CA ALA A 326 -8.68 9.64 0.02
C ALA A 326 -9.57 10.43 0.99
N TYR A 327 -10.75 10.87 0.54
CA TYR A 327 -11.75 11.52 1.37
C TYR A 327 -12.34 10.58 2.43
N PHE A 328 -12.70 9.38 2.03
CA PHE A 328 -13.26 8.37 2.92
C PHE A 328 -12.28 7.99 4.03
N TYR A 329 -11.00 7.75 3.69
CA TYR A 329 -10.00 7.39 4.68
C TYR A 329 -9.67 8.56 5.62
N ALA A 330 -9.56 9.79 5.08
CA ALA A 330 -9.26 10.96 5.88
C ALA A 330 -10.35 11.26 6.92
N SER A 331 -11.63 11.09 6.57
CA SER A 331 -12.75 11.34 7.50
C SER A 331 -12.82 10.30 8.62
N ILE A 332 -12.45 9.05 8.35
CA ILE A 332 -12.40 7.98 9.36
C ILE A 332 -11.23 8.20 10.32
N GLN A 333 -10.03 8.50 9.78
CA GLN A 333 -8.83 8.66 10.59
C GLN A 333 -8.87 9.93 11.45
N PHE A 334 -9.44 11.02 10.92
CA PHE A 334 -9.55 12.31 11.60
C PHE A 334 -11.01 12.64 11.87
N ASN A 335 -11.61 12.01 12.89
CA ASN A 335 -12.96 12.35 13.33
C ASN A 335 -12.98 13.76 13.95
N PRO A 336 -13.54 14.79 13.26
CA PRO A 336 -13.47 16.18 13.73
C PRO A 336 -14.25 16.40 15.04
N ILE A 337 -15.29 15.61 15.26
CA ILE A 337 -16.14 15.68 16.45
C ILE A 337 -15.36 15.22 17.68
N GLU A 338 -14.67 14.09 17.58
CA GLU A 338 -13.84 13.55 18.67
C GLU A 338 -12.67 14.47 18.98
N ILE A 339 -11.98 15.01 17.96
CA ILE A 339 -10.88 15.96 18.16
C ILE A 339 -11.37 17.23 18.86
N ALA A 340 -12.52 17.79 18.45
CA ALA A 340 -13.11 18.95 19.10
C ALA A 340 -13.54 18.67 20.55
N ASN A 341 -14.09 17.48 20.82
CA ASN A 341 -14.44 17.06 22.18
C ASN A 341 -13.21 16.85 23.05
N ASN A 342 -12.13 16.26 22.53
CA ASN A 342 -10.87 16.09 23.23
C ASN A 342 -10.19 17.44 23.51
N LEU A 343 -10.21 18.38 22.56
CA LEU A 343 -9.78 19.76 22.78
C LEU A 343 -10.55 20.39 23.94
N LYS A 344 -11.89 20.30 23.92
CA LYS A 344 -12.75 20.83 24.99
C LYS A 344 -12.44 20.19 26.35
N LYS A 345 -12.29 18.86 26.40
CA LYS A 345 -11.94 18.11 27.64
C LYS A 345 -10.59 18.52 28.21
N ASN A 346 -9.61 18.77 27.34
CA ASN A 346 -8.26 19.20 27.72
C ASN A 346 -8.14 20.72 27.97
N GLY A 347 -9.26 21.46 28.00
CA GLY A 347 -9.26 22.92 28.19
C GLY A 347 -8.63 23.70 27.02
N GLY A 348 -8.49 23.07 25.86
CA GLY A 348 -7.98 23.68 24.63
C GLY A 348 -9.10 24.24 23.76
N PHE A 349 -8.83 25.36 23.08
CA PHE A 349 -9.73 25.94 22.09
C PHE A 349 -8.97 26.53 20.90
N ILE A 350 -9.64 26.61 19.75
CA ILE A 350 -9.10 27.28 18.58
C ILE A 350 -9.46 28.78 18.71
N PRO A 351 -8.49 29.70 18.66
CA PRO A 351 -8.77 31.13 18.72
C PRO A 351 -9.84 31.54 17.69
N GLY A 352 -10.87 32.25 18.14
CA GLY A 352 -11.99 32.69 17.30
C GLY A 352 -13.17 31.71 17.19
N PHE A 353 -13.06 30.47 17.68
CA PHE A 353 -14.15 29.49 17.66
C PHE A 353 -14.51 29.00 19.07
N ARG A 354 -15.81 28.94 19.37
CA ARG A 354 -16.30 28.40 20.64
C ARG A 354 -16.09 26.87 20.67
N PRO A 355 -15.59 26.29 21.79
CA PRO A 355 -15.43 24.84 21.94
C PRO A 355 -16.73 24.06 21.71
N GLY A 356 -16.65 22.95 20.98
CA GLY A 356 -17.82 22.14 20.61
C GLY A 356 -18.10 22.18 19.10
N LYS A 357 -19.37 22.29 18.71
CA LYS A 357 -19.81 22.21 17.31
C LYS A 357 -19.12 23.22 16.36
N PRO A 358 -18.95 24.50 16.72
CA PRO A 358 -18.23 25.45 15.84
C PRO A 358 -16.76 25.06 15.61
N THR A 359 -16.12 24.44 16.60
CA THR A 359 -14.75 23.93 16.48
C THR A 359 -14.70 22.71 15.56
N SER A 360 -15.64 21.76 15.70
CA SER A 360 -15.71 20.61 14.80
C SER A 360 -15.98 21.02 13.36
N ASP A 361 -16.89 21.98 13.12
CA ASP A 361 -17.23 22.44 11.78
C ASP A 361 -16.03 23.13 11.10
N PHE A 362 -15.26 23.91 11.85
CA PHE A 362 -14.01 24.50 11.37
C PHE A 362 -12.98 23.42 11.00
N ILE A 363 -12.77 22.43 11.86
CA ILE A 363 -11.85 21.32 11.60
C ILE A 363 -12.30 20.53 10.37
N THR A 364 -13.60 20.23 10.23
CA THR A 364 -14.16 19.53 9.06
C THR A 364 -13.90 20.31 7.77
N LYS A 365 -14.16 21.62 7.76
CA LYS A 365 -13.89 22.48 6.58
C LYS A 365 -12.40 22.59 6.27
N ALA A 366 -11.56 22.63 7.30
CA ALA A 366 -10.11 22.65 7.15
C ALA A 366 -9.58 21.33 6.58
N LEU A 367 -10.03 20.21 7.15
CA LEU A 367 -9.69 18.85 6.74
C LEU A 367 -10.12 18.62 5.29
N GLY A 368 -11.38 18.91 4.92
CA GLY A 368 -11.87 18.70 3.56
C GLY A 368 -11.07 19.44 2.47
N LYS A 369 -10.59 20.66 2.77
CA LYS A 369 -9.71 21.42 1.86
C LYS A 369 -8.29 20.84 1.78
N VAL A 370 -7.73 20.42 2.91
CA VAL A 370 -6.38 19.83 2.94
C VAL A 370 -6.39 18.47 2.24
N THR A 371 -7.40 17.64 2.53
CA THR A 371 -7.62 16.36 1.88
C THR A 371 -7.83 16.50 0.39
N PHE A 372 -8.49 17.57 -0.10
CA PHE A 372 -8.61 17.83 -1.55
C PHE A 372 -7.23 17.89 -2.21
N VAL A 373 -6.32 18.68 -1.64
CA VAL A 373 -4.97 18.88 -2.16
C VAL A 373 -4.17 17.57 -2.05
N GLY A 374 -4.30 16.86 -0.93
CA GLY A 374 -3.66 15.55 -0.74
C GLY A 374 -4.16 14.48 -1.72
N ALA A 375 -5.47 14.43 -1.96
CA ALA A 375 -6.09 13.48 -2.87
C ALA A 375 -5.72 13.79 -4.34
N LEU A 376 -5.70 15.06 -4.73
CA LEU A 376 -5.24 15.50 -6.04
C LEU A 376 -3.77 15.13 -6.25
N PHE A 377 -2.93 15.35 -5.23
CA PHE A 377 -1.53 14.91 -5.23
C PHE A 377 -1.42 13.41 -5.47
N LEU A 378 -2.13 12.58 -4.69
CA LEU A 378 -2.10 11.12 -4.84
C LEU A 378 -2.56 10.68 -6.24
N ALA A 379 -3.61 11.31 -6.78
CA ALA A 379 -4.09 11.04 -8.12
C ALA A 379 -3.04 11.40 -9.18
N VAL A 380 -2.46 12.62 -9.14
CA VAL A 380 -1.43 13.03 -10.11
C VAL A 380 -0.24 12.09 -10.10
N VAL A 381 0.26 11.70 -8.93
CA VAL A 381 1.44 10.81 -8.86
C VAL A 381 1.11 9.38 -9.31
N ALA A 382 -0.10 8.89 -9.04
CA ALA A 382 -0.52 7.56 -9.50
C ALA A 382 -0.77 7.52 -11.02
N LEU A 383 -1.28 8.62 -11.60
CA LEU A 383 -1.67 8.71 -13.01
C LEU A 383 -0.54 9.09 -13.94
N LEU A 384 0.38 9.97 -13.52
CA LEU A 384 1.47 10.46 -14.37
C LEU A 384 2.26 9.32 -15.02
N PRO A 385 2.63 8.25 -14.31
CA PRO A 385 3.34 7.11 -14.89
C PRO A 385 2.47 6.34 -15.89
N LEU A 386 1.17 6.16 -15.61
CA LEU A 386 0.24 5.51 -16.53
C LEU A 386 0.08 6.30 -17.84
N ILE A 387 -0.05 7.63 -17.75
CA ILE A 387 -0.17 8.52 -18.90
C ILE A 387 1.12 8.52 -19.72
N VAL A 388 2.29 8.59 -19.07
CA VAL A 388 3.60 8.53 -19.75
C VAL A 388 3.78 7.20 -20.48
N GLY A 389 3.39 6.09 -19.87
CA GLY A 389 3.41 4.77 -20.51
C GLY A 389 2.44 4.62 -21.67
N ALA A 390 1.29 5.30 -21.62
CA ALA A 390 0.30 5.29 -22.70
C ALA A 390 0.75 6.14 -23.91
N VAL A 391 1.45 7.25 -23.68
CA VAL A 391 1.93 8.15 -24.75
C VAL A 391 3.22 7.63 -25.38
N ASN A 392 4.09 6.97 -24.62
CA ASN A 392 5.35 6.44 -25.13
C ASN A 392 5.58 5.00 -24.68
N SER A 393 5.45 4.06 -25.63
CA SER A 393 5.62 2.62 -25.40
C SER A 393 7.03 2.23 -24.92
N SER A 394 8.05 3.04 -25.24
CA SER A 394 9.43 2.84 -24.76
C SER A 394 9.58 3.17 -23.26
N LEU A 395 8.65 3.93 -22.68
CA LEU A 395 8.58 4.28 -21.26
C LEU A 395 7.50 3.49 -20.50
N SER A 396 6.93 2.43 -21.09
CA SER A 396 5.97 1.53 -20.43
C SER A 396 6.52 0.91 -19.13
N ASN A 397 7.83 0.63 -19.09
CA ASN A 397 8.52 0.18 -17.87
C ASN A 397 8.53 1.24 -16.75
N VAL A 398 8.42 2.53 -17.09
CA VAL A 398 8.29 3.64 -16.13
C VAL A 398 6.88 3.70 -15.54
N ALA A 399 5.85 3.35 -16.32
CA ALA A 399 4.47 3.28 -15.88
C ALA A 399 4.27 2.27 -14.74
N LEU A 400 4.94 1.12 -14.84
CA LEU A 400 4.97 0.11 -13.78
C LEU A 400 5.65 0.67 -12.50
N GLY A 401 6.73 1.44 -12.63
CA GLY A 401 7.44 2.02 -11.48
C GLY A 401 6.63 3.03 -10.66
N GLY A 402 5.68 3.74 -11.28
CA GLY A 402 4.94 4.85 -10.68
C GLY A 402 4.25 4.58 -9.35
N THR A 403 3.29 3.66 -9.36
CA THR A 403 2.52 3.29 -8.16
C THR A 403 3.42 2.63 -7.11
N SER A 404 4.39 1.84 -7.58
CA SER A 404 5.41 1.21 -6.75
C SER A 404 6.26 2.21 -5.98
N VAL A 405 6.68 3.30 -6.62
CA VAL A 405 7.51 4.35 -6.00
C VAL A 405 6.77 5.03 -4.85
N ILE A 406 5.48 5.33 -5.00
CA ILE A 406 4.68 5.93 -3.92
C ILE A 406 4.64 5.00 -2.72
N ILE A 407 4.40 3.71 -2.95
CA ILE A 407 4.31 2.74 -1.86
C ILE A 407 5.66 2.59 -1.17
N VAL A 408 6.75 2.48 -1.94
CA VAL A 408 8.11 2.37 -1.40
C VAL A 408 8.48 3.57 -0.53
N VAL A 409 8.25 4.80 -1.04
CA VAL A 409 8.56 6.03 -0.31
C VAL A 409 7.66 6.19 0.92
N GLY A 410 6.37 5.89 0.79
CA GLY A 410 5.42 5.98 1.91
C GLY A 410 5.79 5.05 3.06
N VAL A 411 6.03 3.77 2.77
CA VAL A 411 6.42 2.79 3.78
C VAL A 411 7.78 3.12 4.40
N ALA A 412 8.74 3.59 3.61
CA ALA A 412 10.03 4.03 4.12
C ALA A 412 9.88 5.21 5.10
N LEU A 413 9.10 6.23 4.74
CA LEU A 413 8.84 7.39 5.60
C LEU A 413 8.11 6.99 6.89
N ASP A 414 7.11 6.13 6.81
CA ASP A 414 6.36 5.68 7.99
C ASP A 414 7.23 4.84 8.93
N THR A 415 8.07 3.96 8.37
CA THR A 415 9.01 3.16 9.16
C THR A 415 10.02 4.06 9.91
N VAL A 416 10.59 5.05 9.22
CA VAL A 416 11.50 6.02 9.86
C VAL A 416 10.78 6.83 10.94
N LYS A 417 9.58 7.34 10.67
CA LYS A 417 8.79 8.10 11.65
C LYS A 417 8.48 7.28 12.90
N GLN A 418 8.14 6.00 12.74
CA GLN A 418 7.89 5.10 13.88
C GLN A 418 9.16 4.81 14.67
N MET A 419 10.30 4.63 14.00
CA MET A 419 11.60 4.48 14.66
C MET A 419 11.96 5.73 15.47
N GLU A 420 11.84 6.91 14.87
CA GLU A 420 12.11 8.19 15.54
C GLU A 420 11.19 8.39 16.75
N ALA A 421 9.90 8.07 16.64
CA ALA A 421 8.95 8.16 17.75
C ALA A 421 9.35 7.25 18.92
N GLN A 422 9.78 6.01 18.66
CA GLN A 422 10.27 5.10 19.71
C GLN A 422 11.57 5.60 20.36
N MET A 423 12.47 6.21 19.59
CA MET A 423 13.71 6.79 20.12
C MET A 423 13.44 8.02 21.00
N LEU A 424 12.49 8.88 20.60
CA LEU A 424 12.11 10.09 21.35
C LEU A 424 11.48 9.77 22.69
N MET A 425 10.62 8.75 22.78
CA MET A 425 10.01 8.33 24.05
C MET A 425 11.06 7.94 25.12
N ARG A 426 12.22 7.46 24.69
CA ARG A 426 13.33 7.08 25.59
C ARG A 426 14.26 8.26 25.94
N HIS A 427 14.30 9.28 25.09
CA HIS A 427 15.09 10.51 25.30
C HIS A 427 14.34 11.56 26.13
N HIS A 428 13.23 11.20 26.78
CA HIS A 428 12.73 11.99 27.90
C HIS A 428 13.81 12.01 28.97
N LYS A 429 14.67 13.03 28.94
CA LYS A 429 15.54 13.38 30.05
C LYS A 429 14.67 13.43 31.28
N GLY A 430 14.97 12.57 32.25
CA GLY A 430 14.33 12.66 33.55
C GLY A 430 14.55 14.07 34.07
N PHE A 431 13.59 14.61 34.80
CA PHE A 431 13.62 15.96 35.35
C PHE A 431 14.86 16.27 36.24
N LEU A 432 15.70 15.26 36.50
CA LEU A 432 16.89 15.27 37.34
C LEU A 432 18.21 15.27 36.54
N GLU A 433 18.20 15.26 35.20
CA GLU A 433 19.40 15.32 34.32
C GLU A 433 19.43 16.51 33.35
#